data_AF-A0A1V4YII1-F1
#
_entry.id   AF-A0A1V4YII1-F1
#
_cell.length_a   1.000
_cell.length_b   1.000
_cell.length_c   1.000
_cell.angle_alpha   90.00
_cell.angle_beta   90.00
_cell.angle_gamma   90.00
#
_symmetry.space_group_name_H-M   'P 1'
#
loop_
_entity.id
_entity.type
_entity.pdbx_description
1 polymer ?
#
loop_
_entity_poly.entity_id
_entity_poly.type
_entity_poly.pdbx_seq_one_letter_code
_entity_poly.pdbx_strand_id
1 'polypeptide(L)'
;MTHVVVKNVFRKESIGFTGLLTIALVAAKSMGFLDIEWLWVFAPLWWPAAFVLGLMLIVVALIIIALFLAIIAVNAVKIAYHLT
;
A
#
# COMPACT_ATOMS: atom_id res chain seq x y z
N MET A 1 22.95 39.82 32.16
CA MET A 1 21.86 38.81 32.06
C MET A 1 21.20 39.00 30.71
N THR A 2 21.49 38.11 29.76
CA THR A 2 20.94 38.17 28.39
C THR A 2 19.58 37.48 28.37
N HIS A 3 18.54 38.23 28.02
CA HIS A 3 17.17 37.72 27.94
C HIS A 3 17.02 36.89 26.66
N VAL A 4 17.02 35.55 26.80
CA VAL A 4 16.87 34.63 25.68
C VAL A 4 15.37 34.50 25.36
N VAL A 5 14.93 35.11 24.26
CA VAL A 5 13.55 34.98 23.78
C VAL A 5 13.40 33.64 23.06
N VAL A 6 12.81 32.66 23.73
CA VAL A 6 12.43 31.37 23.13
C VAL A 6 11.25 31.61 22.18
N LYS A 7 11.51 31.63 20.87
CA LYS A 7 10.44 31.64 19.87
C LYS A 7 9.83 30.25 19.76
N ASN A 8 8.59 30.11 20.24
CA ASN A 8 7.78 28.94 19.95
C ASN A 8 7.42 28.95 18.45
N VAL A 9 8.18 28.20 17.65
CA VAL A 9 7.88 27.98 16.23
C VAL A 9 6.74 26.96 16.16
N PHE A 10 5.51 27.47 16.22
CA PHE A 10 4.33 26.67 15.90
C PHE A 10 4.36 26.33 14.42
N ARG A 11 4.83 25.13 14.10
CA ARG A 11 4.79 24.59 12.74
C ARG A 11 3.33 24.35 12.39
N LYS A 12 2.80 25.11 11.43
CA LYS A 12 1.47 24.84 10.84
C LYS A 12 1.60 23.56 10.02
N GLU A 13 1.15 22.44 10.57
CA GLU A 13 0.94 21.20 9.84
C GLU A 13 -0.25 21.42 8.89
N SER A 14 0.01 21.53 7.58
CA SER A 14 -1.06 21.62 6.59
C SER A 14 -1.69 20.23 6.41
N ILE A 15 -3.02 20.13 6.51
CA ILE A 15 -3.74 18.91 6.11
C ILE A 15 -3.47 18.65 4.63
N GLY A 16 -2.88 17.50 4.32
CA GLY A 16 -2.68 17.08 2.94
C GLY A 16 -4.00 16.85 2.20
N PHE A 17 -3.98 16.93 0.88
CA PHE A 17 -5.16 16.73 0.01
C PHE A 17 -5.95 15.45 0.35
N THR A 18 -5.25 14.35 0.62
CA THR A 18 -5.86 13.07 1.02
C THR A 18 -6.66 13.16 2.32
N GLY A 19 -6.17 13.92 3.31
CA GLY A 19 -6.87 14.12 4.58
C GLY A 19 -8.14 14.95 4.39
N LEU A 20 -8.06 16.00 3.58
CA LEU A 20 -9.19 16.85 3.20
C LEU A 20 -10.27 16.04 2.44
N LEU A 21 -9.86 15.22 1.48
CA LEU A 21 -10.76 14.35 0.72
C LEU A 21 -11.43 13.31 1.61
N THR A 22 -10.68 12.73 2.54
CA THR A 22 -11.24 11.76 3.51
C THR A 22 -12.31 12.42 4.37
N ILE A 23 -12.03 13.61 4.93
CA ILE A 23 -13.00 14.34 5.76
C ILE A 23 -14.25 14.69 4.93
N ALA A 24 -14.08 15.14 3.69
CA ALA A 24 -15.18 15.45 2.80
C ALA A 24 -16.08 14.23 2.49
N LEU A 25 -15.48 13.06 2.23
CA LEU A 25 -16.22 11.82 1.98
C LEU A 25 -16.93 11.29 3.23
N VAL A 26 -16.28 11.37 4.39
CA VAL A 26 -16.88 10.99 5.68
C VAL A 26 -18.08 11.89 5.97
N ALA A 27 -17.92 13.21 5.80
CA ALA A 27 -19.02 14.16 5.97
C ALA A 27 -20.17 13.87 5.00
N ALA A 28 -19.88 13.68 3.71
CA ALA A 28 -20.89 13.38 2.70
C ALA A 28 -21.68 12.09 2.99
N LYS A 29 -21.00 11.01 3.42
CA LYS A 29 -21.68 9.77 3.82
C LYS A 29 -22.53 9.98 5.09
N SER A 30 -22.00 10.69 6.08
CA SER A 30 -22.74 10.94 7.33
C SER A 30 -24.00 11.78 7.12
N MET A 31 -24.03 12.61 6.08
CA MET A 31 -25.19 13.41 5.67
C MET A 31 -26.17 12.65 4.76
N GLY A 32 -25.89 11.39 4.42
CA GLY A 32 -26.75 10.57 3.56
C GLY A 32 -26.67 10.91 2.06
N PHE A 33 -25.65 11.64 1.62
CA PHE A 33 -25.47 11.95 0.19
C PHE A 33 -24.88 10.78 -0.60
N LEU A 34 -24.28 9.79 0.06
CA LEU A 34 -23.58 8.66 -0.57
C LEU A 34 -23.93 7.33 0.11
N ASP A 35 -24.44 6.39 -0.67
CA ASP A 35 -24.82 5.02 -0.27
C ASP A 35 -23.69 4.00 -0.53
N ILE A 36 -22.43 4.41 -0.38
CA ILE A 36 -21.25 3.55 -0.55
C ILE A 36 -20.81 2.94 0.79
N GLU A 37 -20.21 1.76 0.81
CA GLU A 37 -19.72 1.13 2.06
C GLU A 37 -18.68 1.99 2.79
N TRP A 38 -18.61 1.87 4.12
CA TRP A 38 -17.65 2.62 4.94
C TRP A 38 -16.20 2.33 4.52
N LEU A 39 -15.92 1.12 4.05
CA LEU A 39 -14.62 0.77 3.49
C LEU A 39 -14.25 1.70 2.31
N TRP A 40 -15.18 2.00 1.41
CA TRP A 40 -14.95 2.87 0.26
C TRP A 40 -14.87 4.36 0.62
N VAL A 41 -15.49 4.80 1.72
CA VAL A 41 -15.30 6.16 2.25
C VAL A 41 -13.85 6.41 2.63
N PHE A 42 -13.18 5.39 3.19
CA PHE A 42 -11.76 5.46 3.54
C PHE A 42 -10.82 5.08 2.40
N ALA A 43 -11.33 4.90 1.17
CA ALA A 43 -10.51 4.62 -0.01
C ALA A 43 -9.30 5.56 -0.15
N PRO A 44 -9.40 6.88 0.06
CA PRO A 44 -8.22 7.75 -0.04
C PRO A 44 -7.09 7.36 0.92
N LEU A 45 -7.41 6.76 2.07
CA LEU A 45 -6.43 6.35 3.08
C LEU A 45 -5.73 5.03 2.72
N TRP A 46 -6.49 4.01 2.31
CA TRP A 46 -5.95 2.67 2.10
C TRP A 46 -5.63 2.35 0.64
N TRP A 47 -6.20 3.06 -0.33
CA TRP A 47 -5.96 2.81 -1.75
C TRP A 47 -4.47 2.85 -2.13
N PRO A 48 -3.67 3.84 -1.68
CA PRO A 48 -2.23 3.84 -1.95
C PRO A 48 -1.52 2.61 -1.36
N ALA A 49 -1.89 2.21 -0.14
CA ALA A 49 -1.31 1.04 0.53
C ALA A 49 -1.71 -0.27 -0.17
N ALA A 50 -2.99 -0.42 -0.54
CA ALA A 50 -3.50 -1.60 -1.23
C ALA A 50 -2.87 -1.76 -2.62
N PHE A 51 -2.61 -0.67 -3.33
CA PHE A 51 -1.91 -0.70 -4.61
C PHE A 51 -0.49 -1.27 -4.45
N VAL A 52 0.27 -0.78 -3.46
CA VAL A 52 1.62 -1.27 -3.18
C VAL A 52 1.60 -2.74 -2.75
N LEU A 53 0.67 -3.12 -1.86
CA LEU A 53 0.51 -4.51 -1.42
C LEU A 53 0.14 -5.44 -2.57
N GLY A 54 -0.79 -5.02 -3.44
CA GLY A 54 -1.19 -5.79 -4.62
C GLY A 54 -0.01 -6.02 -5.57
N LEU A 55 0.79 -4.97 -5.83
CA LEU A 55 1.96 -5.08 -6.68
C LEU A 55 3.04 -5.98 -6.05
N MET A 56 3.25 -5.88 -4.74
CA MET A 56 4.16 -6.75 -4.01
C MET A 56 3.73 -8.22 -4.10
N LEU A 57 2.44 -8.52 -3.93
CA LEU A 57 1.90 -9.89 -4.07
C LEU A 57 2.11 -10.45 -5.47
N ILE A 58 1.92 -9.65 -6.52
CA ILE A 58 2.18 -10.07 -7.91
C ILE A 58 3.65 -10.44 -8.08
N VAL A 59 4.57 -9.60 -7.60
CA VAL A 59 6.02 -9.89 -7.68
C VAL A 59 6.36 -11.18 -6.96
N VAL A 60 5.84 -11.38 -5.74
CA VAL A 60 6.05 -12.61 -4.96
C VAL A 60 5.51 -13.84 -5.70
N ALA A 61 4.31 -13.75 -6.27
CA ALA A 61 3.71 -14.83 -7.05
C ALA A 61 4.57 -15.20 -8.26
N LEU A 62 5.08 -14.21 -8.99
CA LEU A 62 5.97 -14.45 -10.13
C LEU A 62 7.28 -15.14 -9.72
N ILE A 63 7.87 -14.74 -8.59
CA ILE A 63 9.08 -15.38 -8.06
C ILE A 63 8.80 -16.84 -7.71
N ILE A 64 7.68 -17.13 -7.06
CA ILE A 64 7.29 -18.50 -6.69
C ILE A 64 7.10 -19.36 -7.95
N ILE A 65 6.39 -18.84 -8.95
CA ILE A 65 6.17 -19.56 -10.22
C ILE A 65 7.52 -19.83 -10.92
N ALA A 66 8.39 -18.82 -11.00
CA ALA A 66 9.71 -18.97 -11.61
C ALA A 66 10.57 -20.01 -10.89
N LEU A 67 10.58 -20.00 -9.55
CA LEU A 67 11.30 -20.97 -8.74
C LEU A 67 10.77 -22.38 -8.96
N PHE A 68 9.44 -22.55 -8.98
CA PHE A 68 8.80 -23.84 -9.20
C PHE A 68 9.18 -24.42 -10.58
N LEU A 69 9.13 -23.59 -11.63
CA LEU A 69 9.54 -23.99 -12.98
C LEU A 69 11.03 -24.36 -13.04
N ALA A 70 11.89 -23.59 -12.37
CA ALA A 70 13.33 -23.86 -12.31
C ALA A 70 13.63 -25.21 -11.63
N ILE A 71 12.94 -25.52 -10.53
CA ILE A 71 13.09 -26.80 -9.81
C ILE A 71 12.70 -27.98 -10.73
N ILE A 72 11.58 -27.87 -11.44
CA ILE A 72 11.14 -28.91 -12.39
C ILE A 72 12.18 -29.12 -13.48
N ALA A 73 12.69 -28.04 -14.07
CA ALA A 73 13.70 -28.11 -15.12
C ALA A 73 14.98 -28.83 -14.65
N VAL A 74 15.49 -28.46 -13.47
CA VAL A 74 16.68 -29.10 -12.88
C VAL A 74 16.45 -30.59 -12.62
N ASN A 75 15.27 -30.96 -12.10
CA ASN A 75 14.95 -32.36 -11.83
C ASN A 75 14.87 -33.19 -13.11
N ALA A 76 14.26 -32.66 -14.18
CA ALA A 76 14.17 -33.33 -15.47
C ALA A 76 15.57 -33.61 -16.07
N VAL A 77 16.45 -32.63 -16.00
CA VAL A 77 17.83 -32.72 -16.48
C VAL A 77 18.62 -33.79 -15.71
N LYS A 78 18.48 -33.85 -14.38
CA LYS A 78 19.15 -34.86 -13.55
C LYS A 78 18.73 -36.29 -13.91
N ILE A 79 17.44 -36.52 -14.17
CA ILE A 79 16.92 -37.83 -14.57
C ILE A 79 17.51 -38.25 -15.92
N ALA A 80 17.60 -37.32 -16.87
CA ALA A 80 18.17 -37.61 -18.20
C ALA A 80 19.62 -38.10 -18.11
N TYR A 81 20.47 -37.46 -17.28
CA TYR A 81 21.85 -37.89 -17.08
C TYR A 81 21.99 -39.23 -16.36
N HIS A 82 21.03 -39.63 -15.51
CA HIS A 82 21.05 -40.93 -14.84
C HIS A 82 20.62 -42.10 -15.73
N LEU A 83 19.93 -41.83 -16.85
CA LEU A 83 19.48 -42.84 -17.81
C LEU A 83 20.43 -43.01 -19.01
N THR A 84 21.52 -42.23 -19.10
CA THR A 84 22.50 -42.30 -20.19
C THR A 84 23.79 -42.96 -19.69
#